data_AF-A0A418MMX9-F1
#
_entry.id   AF-A0A418MMX9-F1
#
_cell.length_a   1.000
_cell.length_b   1.000
_cell.length_c   1.000
_cell.angle_alpha   90.00
_cell.angle_beta   90.00
_cell.angle_gamma   90.00
#
_symmetry.space_group_name_H-M   'P 1'
#
loop_
_entity.id
_entity.type
_entity.pdbx_description
1 polymer ?
#
loop_
_entity_poly.entity_id
_entity_poly.type
_entity_poly.pdbx_seq_one_letter_code
_entity_poly.pdbx_strand_id
1 'polypeptide(L)' 'MADSRPTPLVQVRVIADPDHAQVLIADVAQRARQLLGPDVDIRTQTRSARRAGYVRLYLTATRRENP' A
#
# COMPACT_ATOMS: atom_id res chain seq x y z
N MET A 1 -11.90 -8.25 22.48
CA MET A 1 -11.73 -6.88 21.98
C MET A 1 -11.50 -7.00 20.48
N ALA A 2 -12.45 -6.55 19.65
CA ALA A 2 -12.29 -6.63 18.20
C ALA A 2 -11.16 -5.67 17.78
N ASP A 3 -10.19 -6.18 17.03
CA ASP A 3 -9.05 -5.45 16.48
C ASP A 3 -9.60 -4.26 15.66
N SER A 4 -9.49 -3.02 16.16
CA SER A 4 -10.13 -1.82 15.60
C SER A 4 -9.44 -1.31 14.32
N ARG A 5 -8.91 -2.22 13.51
CA ARG A 5 -8.21 -1.82 12.28
C ARG A 5 -9.26 -1.44 11.24
N PRO A 6 -9.17 -0.23 10.66
CA PRO A 6 -10.12 0.19 9.65
C PRO A 6 -10.09 -0.78 8.46
N THR A 7 -11.28 -1.14 7.97
CA THR A 7 -11.45 -2.06 6.84
C THR A 7 -10.74 -1.49 5.61
N PRO A 8 -9.82 -2.22 4.97
CA PRO A 8 -9.16 -1.77 3.76
C PRO A 8 -10.17 -1.53 2.63
N LEU A 9 -10.03 -0.41 1.94
CA LEU A 9 -10.72 -0.13 0.67
C LEU A 9 -10.00 -0.82 -0.50
N VAL A 10 -8.67 -0.82 -0.47
CA VAL A 10 -7.82 -1.52 -1.44
C VAL A 10 -6.55 -2.01 -0.77
N GLN A 11 -6.08 -3.17 -1.22
CA GLN A 11 -4.78 -3.71 -0.88
C GLN A 11 -4.04 -4.12 -2.16
N VAL A 12 -2.83 -3.61 -2.35
CA VAL A 12 -1.97 -3.93 -3.48
C VAL A 12 -0.69 -4.55 -2.96
N ARG A 13 -0.24 -5.63 -3.61
CA ARG A 13 1.05 -6.27 -3.34
C ARG A 13 1.90 -6.28 -4.60
N VAL A 14 3.07 -5.66 -4.53
CA VAL A 14 4.08 -5.67 -5.60
C VAL A 14 5.24 -6.58 -5.18
N ILE A 15 5.73 -7.40 -6.10
CA ILE A 15 6.96 -8.18 -5.93
C ILE A 15 7.88 -7.86 -7.10
N ALA A 16 8.96 -7.13 -6.83
CA ALA A 16 9.95 -6.70 -7.82
C ALA A 16 11.32 -6.55 -7.13
N ASP A 17 12.38 -6.31 -7.90
CA ASP A 17 13.64 -5.83 -7.32
C ASP A 17 13.43 -4.46 -6.64
N PRO A 18 14.31 -4.04 -5.72
CA PRO A 18 14.09 -2.87 -4.86
C PRO A 18 13.76 -1.58 -5.62
N ASP A 19 14.47 -1.32 -6.72
CA ASP A 19 14.36 -0.06 -7.45
C ASP A 19 13.03 0.02 -8.20
N HIS A 20 12.67 -1.03 -8.96
CA HIS A 20 11.38 -1.08 -9.64
C HIS A 20 10.21 -1.14 -8.64
N ALA A 21 10.38 -1.83 -7.51
CA ALA A 21 9.34 -1.93 -6.50
C ALA A 21 8.97 -0.54 -5.95
N GLN A 22 9.96 0.30 -5.64
CA GLN A 22 9.72 1.67 -5.16
C GLN A 22 9.00 2.54 -6.19
N VAL A 23 9.43 2.50 -7.46
CA VAL A 23 8.78 3.27 -8.54
C VAL A 23 7.32 2.83 -8.71
N LEU A 24 7.08 1.52 -8.76
CA LEU A 24 5.73 0.97 -8.94
C LEU A 24 4.80 1.33 -7.78
N ILE A 25 5.26 1.23 -6.53
CA ILE A 25 4.40 1.53 -5.39
C ILE A 25 4.06 3.02 -5.30
N ALA A 26 4.98 3.90 -5.73
CA ALA A 26 4.75 5.34 -5.78
C ALA A 26 3.69 5.70 -6.82
N ASP A 27 3.79 5.14 -8.04
CA ASP A 27 2.76 5.36 -9.09
C ASP A 27 1.40 4.81 -8.65
N VAL A 28 1.37 3.60 -8.09
CA VAL A 28 0.13 3.01 -7.57
C VAL A 28 -0.46 3.86 -6.44
N ALA A 29 0.35 4.38 -5.52
CA ALA A 29 -0.12 5.25 -4.45
C ALA A 29 -0.71 6.55 -4.99
N GLN A 30 -0.06 7.15 -5.98
CA GLN A 30 -0.56 8.37 -6.63
C GLN A 30 -1.91 8.12 -7.31
N ARG A 31 -2.01 7.05 -8.11
CA ARG A 31 -3.27 6.67 -8.78
C ARG A 31 -4.37 6.32 -7.78
N ALA A 32 -4.03 5.64 -6.69
CA ALA A 32 -4.99 5.31 -5.64
C ALA A 32 -5.57 6.58 -4.99
N ARG A 33 -4.75 7.62 -4.72
CA ARG A 33 -5.26 8.91 -4.23
C ARG A 33 -6.20 9.59 -5.24
N GLN A 34 -5.85 9.56 -6.52
CA GLN A 34 -6.67 10.15 -7.57
C GLN A 34 -8.02 9.45 -7.71
N LEU A 35 -8.06 8.12 -7.60
CA LEU A 35 -9.28 7.33 -7.76
C LEU A 35 -10.17 7.33 -6.52
N LEU A 36 -9.57 7.27 -5.32
CA LEU A 36 -10.31 7.13 -4.06
C LEU A 36 -10.63 8.46 -3.39
N GLY A 37 -10.04 9.56 -3.86
CA GLY A 37 -10.24 10.90 -3.32
C GLY A 37 -9.39 11.20 -2.07
N PRO A 38 -9.58 12.38 -1.46
CA PRO A 38 -8.74 12.87 -0.36
C PRO A 38 -9.03 12.22 1.00
N ASP A 39 -10.17 11.53 1.14
CA ASP A 39 -10.67 10.95 2.40
C ASP A 39 -10.12 9.53 2.66
N VAL A 40 -8.96 9.23 2.08
CA VAL A 40 -8.26 7.96 2.31
C VAL A 40 -6.88 8.17 2.91
N ASP A 41 -6.52 7.26 3.80
CA ASP A 41 -5.16 7.13 4.29
C ASP A 41 -4.50 5.96 3.57
N ILE A 42 -3.31 6.21 3.01
CA ILE A 42 -2.52 5.22 2.30
C ILE A 42 -1.29 4.90 3.13
N ARG A 43 -1.10 3.60 3.42
CA ARG A 43 0.07 3.08 4.14
C ARG A 43 0.83 2.11 3.25
N THR A 44 2.14 2.27 3.19
CA THR A 44 3.03 1.36 2.47
C THR A 44 3.94 0.59 3.43
N GLN A 45 4.22 -0.67 3.16
CA GLN A 45 5.14 -1.49 3.93
C GLN A 45 6.04 -2.33 3.01
N THR A 46 7.34 -2.36 3.31
CA THR A 46 8.33 -3.17 2.59
C THR A 46 8.72 -4.38 3.43
N ARG A 47 8.80 -5.55 2.80
CA ARG A 47 9.28 -6.81 3.40
C ARG A 47 10.21 -7.52 2.44
N SER A 48 11.12 -8.35 2.95
CA SER A 48 11.92 -9.23 2.10
C SER A 48 11.02 -10.20 1.34
N ALA A 49 11.32 -10.45 0.06
CA ALA A 49 10.70 -11.54 -0.67
C ALA A 49 11.47 -12.85 -0.43
N ARG A 50 10.83 -13.99 -0.73
CA ARG A 50 11.51 -15.29 -0.73
C ARG A 50 12.57 -15.39 -1.84
N ARG A 51 12.38 -14.65 -2.94
CA ARG A 51 13.32 -14.62 -4.07
C ARG A 51 14.45 -13.65 -3.76
N ALA A 52 15.70 -14.13 -3.85
CA ALA A 52 16.89 -13.32 -3.64
C ALA A 52 16.90 -12.12 -4.61
N GLY A 53 17.22 -10.93 -4.09
CA GLY A 53 17.20 -9.68 -4.86
C GLY A 53 15.82 -9.06 -5.08
N TYR A 54 14.74 -9.61 -4.49
CA TYR A 54 13.39 -9.06 -4.62
C TYR A 54 12.82 -8.65 -3.26
N VAL A 55 11.91 -7.68 -3.28
CA VAL A 55 11.14 -7.22 -2.12
C VAL A 55 9.64 -7.37 -2.35
N ARG A 56 8.87 -7.42 -1.27
CA ARG A 56 7.41 -7.33 -1.27
C ARG A 56 7.03 -5.96 -0.72
N LEU A 57 6.36 -5.16 -1.54
CA LEU A 57 5.74 -3.92 -1.12
C LEU A 57 4.24 -4.12 -1.00
N TYR A 58 3.71 -3.68 0.11
CA TYR A 58 2.28 -3.64 0.39
C TYR A 58 1.84 -2.20 0.38
N LEU A 59 0.72 -1.92 -0.27
CA LEU A 59 -0.03 -0.69 -0.13
C LEU A 59 -1.41 -1.03 0.38
N THR A 60 -1.83 -0.38 1.45
CA THR A 60 -3.18 -0.49 2.01
C THR A 60 -3.78 0.90 2.04
N ALA A 61 -4.94 1.09 1.40
CA ALA A 61 -5.74 2.29 1.58
C ALA A 61 -6.94 2.00 2.49
N THR A 62 -7.19 2.87 3.44
CA THR A 62 -8.35 2.83 4.35
C THR A 62 -9.07 4.17 4.29
N ARG A 63 -10.38 4.19 4.55
CA ARG A 63 -11.09 5.45 4.73
C ARG A 63 -10.51 6.17 5.95
N ARG A 64 -10.27 7.47 5.84
CA ARG A 64 -9.88 8.31 6.98
C ARG A 64 -11.08 8.39 7.90
N GLU A 65 -10.90 8.00 9.16
CA GLU A 65 -11.89 8.25 10.19
C GLU A 65 -11.78 9.75 10.54
N ASN A 66 -12.83 10.53 10.28
CA ASN A 66 -12.87 11.91 10.76
C ASN A 66 -12.83 11.90 12.29
N PRO A 67 -11.96 12.69 12.94
CA PRO A 67 -11.99 12.88 14.38
C PRO A 67 -13.28 13.56 14.85
#